data_AF-A0A7C5XKF9-F1
#
_entry.id   AF-A0A7C5XKF9-F1
#
_cell.length_a   1.000
_cell.length_b   1.000
_cell.length_c   1.000
_cell.angle_alpha   90.00
_cell.angle_beta   90.00
_cell.angle_gamma   90.00
#
_symmetry.space_group_name_H-M   'P 1'
#
loop_
_entity.id
_entity.type
_entity.pdbx_description
1 polymer ?
#
loop_
_entity_poly.entity_id
_entity_poly.type
_entity_poly.pdbx_seq_one_letter_code
_entity_poly.pdbx_strand_id
1 'polypeptide(L)'
;MTVISYGYLDQLSWDKAYDTIVKNRRKLIENAFEHARRVLCIQPHPDDTDIAAGGTIAWMRERGVEVAYVTMTDGCMGTSDPTLYPEKLAEVRRGEQEEAARVLGVNQLIWMNYRDSEFRVSLEARSRLITIVRRFKPDIVVTVDPWLTYEAHPDHVATGILAAEASMFSGLIHINSQDLLEGLIPHRVKFIAFYWSRKPNTYIDVSRYLNTKFKAISAHRSQ
;
A
#
# COMPACT_ATOMS: atom_id res chain seq x y z
N MET A 1 12.53 -4.88 -15.55
CA MET A 1 11.41 -5.14 -16.47
C MET A 1 11.82 -4.52 -17.80
N THR A 2 12.16 -5.33 -18.79
CA THR A 2 12.52 -4.84 -20.12
C THR A 2 11.32 -4.02 -20.61
N VAL A 3 11.52 -2.73 -20.86
CA VAL A 3 10.55 -1.96 -21.63
C VAL A 3 10.49 -2.69 -22.96
N ILE A 4 9.40 -3.41 -23.21
CA ILE A 4 9.13 -3.97 -24.52
C ILE A 4 8.99 -2.74 -25.42
N SER A 5 10.06 -2.38 -26.12
CA SER A 5 10.00 -1.29 -27.07
C SER A 5 9.07 -1.73 -28.20
N TYR A 6 8.31 -0.79 -28.76
CA TYR A 6 7.45 -1.09 -29.90
C TYR A 6 8.26 -1.74 -31.04
N GLY A 7 9.52 -1.33 -31.23
CA GLY A 7 10.42 -1.95 -32.21
C GLY A 7 10.82 -3.41 -31.92
N TYR A 8 10.70 -3.90 -30.69
CA TYR A 8 10.87 -5.34 -30.40
C TYR A 8 9.61 -6.14 -30.75
N LEU A 9 8.42 -5.54 -30.59
CA LEU A 9 7.15 -6.19 -30.94
C LEU A 9 6.99 -6.35 -32.46
N ASP A 10 7.46 -5.37 -33.24
CA ASP A 10 7.40 -5.40 -34.70
C ASP A 10 8.25 -6.53 -35.30
N GLN A 11 9.18 -7.11 -34.52
CA GLN A 11 10.02 -8.24 -34.91
C GLN A 11 9.40 -9.61 -34.54
N LEU A 12 8.27 -9.63 -33.83
CA LEU A 12 7.61 -10.86 -33.39
C LEU A 12 6.44 -11.21 -34.31
N SER A 13 6.17 -12.51 -34.47
CA SER A 13 4.90 -12.96 -35.02
C SER A 13 3.75 -12.56 -34.09
N TRP A 14 2.54 -12.44 -34.63
CA TRP A 14 1.35 -12.11 -33.85
C TRP A 14 1.18 -13.02 -32.63
N ASP A 15 1.38 -14.33 -32.78
CA ASP A 15 1.31 -15.29 -31.66
C ASP A 15 2.37 -15.03 -30.59
N LYS A 16 3.61 -14.69 -30.98
CA LYS A 16 4.69 -14.39 -30.03
C LYS A 16 4.47 -13.05 -29.35
N ALA A 17 3.98 -12.04 -30.07
CA ALA A 17 3.60 -10.76 -29.49
C ALA A 17 2.43 -10.95 -28.49
N TYR A 18 1.42 -11.72 -28.87
CA TYR A 18 0.28 -12.07 -28.01
C TYR A 18 0.72 -12.81 -26.75
N ASP A 19 1.53 -13.86 -26.87
CA ASP A 19 2.03 -14.61 -25.72
C ASP A 19 2.87 -13.73 -24.79
N THR A 20 3.68 -12.83 -25.36
CA THR A 20 4.54 -11.92 -24.61
C THR A 20 3.73 -10.84 -23.88
N ILE A 21 2.75 -10.23 -24.55
CA ILE A 21 1.96 -9.12 -24.00
C ILE A 21 0.84 -9.63 -23.07
N VAL A 22 0.20 -10.74 -23.41
CA VAL A 22 -1.03 -11.19 -22.75
C VAL A 22 -0.77 -12.36 -21.81
N LYS A 23 -0.29 -13.51 -22.30
CA LYS A 23 -0.13 -14.71 -21.45
C LYS A 23 0.95 -14.53 -20.38
N ASN A 24 2.11 -14.01 -20.75
CA ASN A 24 3.22 -13.82 -19.81
C ASN A 24 2.91 -12.73 -18.78
N ARG A 25 2.23 -11.64 -19.17
CA ARG A 25 1.76 -10.64 -18.20
C ARG A 25 0.73 -11.21 -17.24
N ARG A 26 -0.19 -12.06 -17.72
CA ARG A 26 -1.18 -12.69 -16.85
C ARG A 26 -0.52 -13.53 -15.75
N LYS A 27 0.43 -14.41 -16.12
CA LYS A 27 1.20 -15.19 -15.12
C LYS A 27 1.99 -14.30 -14.16
N LEU A 28 2.56 -13.19 -14.65
CA LEU A 28 3.25 -12.22 -13.80
C LEU A 28 2.32 -11.54 -12.80
N ILE A 29 1.06 -11.28 -13.17
CA ILE A 29 0.04 -10.72 -12.27
C ILE A 29 -0.39 -11.76 -11.24
N GLU A 30 -0.68 -12.99 -11.67
CA GLU A 30 -1.10 -14.10 -10.81
C GLU A 30 -0.06 -14.39 -9.71
N ASN A 31 1.23 -14.28 -10.06
CA ASN A 31 2.35 -14.55 -9.13
C ASN A 31 3.04 -13.27 -8.64
N ALA A 32 2.38 -12.10 -8.72
CA ALA A 32 3.02 -10.80 -8.43
C ALA A 32 3.71 -10.78 -7.05
N PHE A 33 3.01 -11.31 -6.04
CA PHE A 33 3.48 -11.36 -4.66
C PHE A 33 4.59 -12.39 -4.41
N GLU A 34 4.71 -13.46 -5.21
CA GLU A 34 5.75 -14.49 -5.04
C GLU A 34 7.15 -13.97 -5.37
N HIS A 35 7.25 -12.93 -6.19
CA HIS A 35 8.51 -12.34 -6.63
C HIS A 35 8.79 -10.96 -6.02
N ALA A 36 7.91 -10.49 -5.14
CA ALA A 36 8.09 -9.22 -4.44
C ALA A 36 9.25 -9.32 -3.45
N ARG A 37 10.12 -8.31 -3.42
CA ARG A 37 11.17 -8.17 -2.40
C ARG A 37 10.85 -7.06 -1.42
N ARG A 38 10.15 -6.02 -1.88
CA ARG A 38 9.78 -4.85 -1.08
C ARG A 38 8.32 -4.49 -1.35
N VAL A 39 7.53 -4.36 -0.30
CA VAL A 39 6.11 -4.01 -0.37
C VAL A 39 5.82 -2.82 0.53
N LEU A 40 5.15 -1.81 -0.03
CA LEU A 40 4.70 -0.64 0.70
C LEU A 40 3.19 -0.73 0.87
N CYS A 41 2.73 -0.92 2.10
CA CYS A 41 1.31 -0.82 2.43
C CYS A 41 0.99 0.65 2.74
N ILE A 42 0.00 1.22 2.08
CA ILE A 42 -0.49 2.58 2.36
C ILE A 42 -1.90 2.41 2.92
N GLN A 43 -2.12 2.91 4.12
CA GLN A 43 -3.36 2.72 4.85
C GLN A 43 -3.99 4.05 5.28
N PRO A 44 -5.32 4.17 5.19
CA PRO A 44 -6.02 5.36 5.68
C PRO A 44 -5.73 5.61 7.16
N HIS A 45 -6.03 4.64 8.01
CA HIS A 45 -5.99 4.70 9.46
C HIS A 45 -5.03 3.65 10.04
N PRO A 46 -4.58 3.82 11.30
CA PRO A 46 -3.96 2.72 12.03
C PRO A 46 -4.97 1.58 12.17
N ASP A 47 -4.57 0.34 11.85
CA ASP A 47 -5.35 -0.92 11.79
C ASP A 47 -5.75 -1.44 10.39
N ASP A 48 -6.00 -0.59 9.40
CA ASP A 48 -6.73 -1.00 8.19
C ASP A 48 -6.03 -2.13 7.44
N THR A 49 -4.70 -2.01 7.29
CA THR A 49 -3.91 -3.02 6.60
C THR A 49 -3.82 -4.31 7.42
N ASP A 50 -3.81 -4.23 8.75
CA ASP A 50 -3.76 -5.40 9.63
C ASP A 50 -5.08 -6.19 9.52
N ILE A 51 -6.20 -5.48 9.49
CA ILE A 51 -7.54 -6.04 9.28
C ILE A 51 -7.68 -6.63 7.87
N ALA A 52 -7.32 -5.88 6.84
CA ALA A 52 -7.56 -6.30 5.46
C ALA A 52 -6.56 -7.37 5.01
N ALA A 53 -5.28 -7.16 5.29
CA ALA A 53 -4.16 -7.88 4.68
C ALA A 53 -3.12 -8.42 5.68
N GLY A 54 -3.35 -8.36 6.99
CA GLY A 54 -2.37 -8.80 8.01
C GLY A 54 -1.88 -10.25 7.81
N GLY A 55 -2.75 -11.15 7.37
CA GLY A 55 -2.36 -12.53 7.03
C GLY A 55 -1.41 -12.61 5.83
N THR A 56 -1.65 -11.78 4.81
CA THR A 56 -0.79 -11.67 3.62
C THR A 56 0.56 -11.09 4.00
N ILE A 57 0.58 -10.13 4.93
CA ILE A 57 1.82 -9.51 5.41
C ILE A 57 2.66 -10.49 6.20
N ALA A 58 2.05 -11.23 7.13
CA ALA A 58 2.74 -12.31 7.83
C ALA A 58 3.29 -13.38 6.84
N TRP A 59 2.51 -13.75 5.82
CA TRP A 59 2.95 -14.66 4.74
C TRP A 59 4.15 -14.12 3.95
N MET A 60 4.16 -12.82 3.62
CA MET A 60 5.26 -12.12 2.94
C MET A 60 6.50 -12.05 3.83
N ARG A 61 6.33 -11.70 5.11
CA ARG A 61 7.43 -11.57 6.07
C ARG A 61 8.13 -12.88 6.36
N GLU A 62 7.41 -13.99 6.46
CA GLU A 62 8.02 -15.33 6.56
C GLU A 62 8.93 -15.65 5.35
N ARG A 63 8.61 -15.09 4.17
CA ARG A 63 9.39 -15.25 2.94
C ARG A 63 10.51 -14.22 2.76
N GLY A 64 10.75 -13.38 3.76
CA GLY A 64 11.83 -12.39 3.74
C GLY A 64 11.53 -11.13 2.92
N VAL A 65 10.28 -10.90 2.51
CA VAL A 65 9.87 -9.67 1.81
C VAL A 65 9.93 -8.49 2.77
N GLU A 66 10.66 -7.42 2.46
CA GLU A 66 10.66 -6.19 3.26
C GLU A 66 9.31 -5.47 3.15
N VAL A 67 8.65 -5.17 4.27
CA VAL A 67 7.35 -4.51 4.30
C VAL A 67 7.44 -3.22 5.09
N ALA A 68 6.98 -2.11 4.49
CA ALA A 68 6.81 -0.84 5.19
C ALA A 68 5.35 -0.39 5.14
N TYR A 69 4.88 0.28 6.17
CA TYR A 69 3.57 0.93 6.19
C TYR A 69 3.72 2.44 6.08
N VAL A 70 2.78 3.06 5.38
CA VAL A 70 2.48 4.48 5.43
C VAL A 70 1.07 4.64 5.95
N THR A 71 0.91 5.27 7.10
CA THR A 71 -0.41 5.58 7.66
C THR A 71 -0.74 7.04 7.34
N MET A 72 -1.87 7.26 6.65
CA MET A 72 -2.26 8.58 6.17
C MET A 72 -2.74 9.47 7.32
N THR A 73 -3.64 8.94 8.16
CA THR A 73 -4.23 9.70 9.26
C THR A 73 -3.76 9.23 10.64
N ASP A 74 -4.09 10.01 11.65
CA ASP A 74 -3.75 9.71 13.05
C ASP A 74 -4.81 8.86 13.77
N GLY A 75 -5.95 8.57 13.15
CA GLY A 75 -7.04 7.78 13.73
C GLY A 75 -7.73 8.44 14.93
N CYS A 76 -7.59 9.75 15.11
CA CYS A 76 -7.99 10.46 16.32
C CYS A 76 -9.52 10.61 16.52
N MET A 77 -10.35 10.25 15.54
CA MET A 77 -11.82 10.37 15.65
C MET A 77 -12.52 9.04 15.96
N GLY A 78 -11.78 7.93 15.98
CA GLY A 78 -12.31 6.59 16.19
C GLY A 78 -12.65 6.24 17.65
N THR A 79 -13.47 7.05 18.33
CA THR A 79 -13.97 6.72 19.68
C THR A 79 -15.39 7.25 19.91
N SER A 80 -16.14 6.55 20.75
CA SER A 80 -17.41 7.03 21.33
C SER A 80 -17.30 7.41 22.80
N ASP A 81 -16.11 7.25 23.41
CA ASP A 81 -15.83 7.67 24.78
C ASP A 81 -15.59 9.18 24.85
N PRO A 82 -16.48 9.96 25.51
CA PRO A 82 -16.36 11.41 25.59
C PRO A 82 -15.19 11.88 26.46
N THR A 83 -14.55 10.99 27.22
CA THR A 83 -13.40 11.30 28.08
C THR A 83 -12.06 11.19 27.35
N LEU A 84 -12.05 10.58 26.17
CA LEU A 84 -10.84 10.36 25.38
C LEU A 84 -10.72 11.43 24.29
N TYR A 85 -9.84 12.40 24.52
CA TYR A 85 -9.60 13.49 23.56
C TYR A 85 -8.84 13.00 22.32
N PRO A 86 -9.08 13.59 21.13
CA PRO A 86 -8.49 13.15 19.87
C PRO A 86 -6.96 13.02 19.90
N GLU A 87 -6.27 13.98 20.49
CA GLU A 87 -4.80 14.00 20.56
C GLU A 87 -4.27 12.83 21.41
N LYS A 88 -5.01 12.45 22.46
CA LYS A 88 -4.64 11.31 23.29
C LYS A 88 -4.93 9.98 22.58
N LEU A 89 -6.06 9.89 21.86
CA LEU A 89 -6.39 8.72 21.07
C LEU A 89 -5.36 8.48 19.95
N ALA A 90 -4.91 9.53 19.27
CA ALA A 90 -3.85 9.44 18.26
C ALA A 90 -2.55 8.85 18.81
N GLU A 91 -2.14 9.26 20.02
CA GLU A 91 -0.96 8.71 20.70
C GLU A 91 -1.15 7.22 21.02
N VAL A 92 -2.32 6.85 21.54
CA VAL A 92 -2.67 5.44 21.83
C VAL A 92 -2.60 4.60 20.57
N ARG A 93 -3.30 5.00 19.50
CA ARG A 93 -3.36 4.24 18.23
C ARG A 93 -2.00 4.12 17.55
N ARG A 94 -1.10 5.10 17.72
CA ARG A 94 0.29 4.97 17.26
C ARG A 94 1.00 3.80 17.96
N GLY A 95 0.91 3.73 19.28
CA GLY A 95 1.51 2.63 20.06
C GLY A 95 0.89 1.28 19.74
N GLU A 96 -0.42 1.23 19.51
CA GLU A 96 -1.13 0.01 19.10
C GLU A 96 -0.67 -0.48 17.72
N GLN A 97 -0.53 0.42 16.75
CA GLN A 97 -0.04 0.08 15.42
C GLN A 97 1.43 -0.37 15.44
N GLU A 98 2.27 0.22 16.29
CA GLU A 98 3.66 -0.21 16.51
C GLU A 98 3.71 -1.64 17.04
N GLU A 99 2.84 -2.00 17.99
CA GLU A 99 2.72 -3.36 18.51
C GLU A 99 2.19 -4.34 17.44
N ALA A 100 1.14 -3.95 16.70
CA ALA A 100 0.61 -4.76 15.60
C ALA A 100 1.66 -5.02 14.51
N ALA A 101 2.41 -3.97 14.14
CA ALA A 101 3.51 -4.03 13.19
C ALA A 101 4.61 -5.00 13.66
N ARG A 102 4.95 -4.99 14.96
CA ARG A 102 5.90 -5.93 15.56
C ARG A 102 5.40 -7.37 15.48
N VAL A 103 4.12 -7.62 15.71
CA VAL A 103 3.50 -8.96 15.60
C VAL A 103 3.56 -9.48 14.16
N LEU A 104 3.28 -8.63 13.17
CA LEU A 104 3.32 -9.00 11.75
C LEU A 104 4.74 -9.01 11.16
N GLY A 105 5.70 -8.44 11.88
CA GLY A 105 7.10 -8.33 11.45
C GLY A 105 7.37 -7.18 10.47
N VAL A 106 6.50 -6.18 10.37
CA VAL A 106 6.66 -5.00 9.50
C VAL A 106 7.97 -4.26 9.84
N ASN A 107 8.73 -3.86 8.81
CA ASN A 107 10.08 -3.32 8.98
C ASN A 107 10.10 -1.84 9.33
N GLN A 108 9.14 -1.08 8.83
CA GLN A 108 9.15 0.38 8.93
C GLN A 108 7.72 0.91 8.99
N LEU A 109 7.49 1.88 9.87
CA LEU A 109 6.26 2.67 9.93
C LEU A 109 6.59 4.12 9.54
N ILE A 110 5.77 4.67 8.65
CA ILE A 110 5.87 6.05 8.16
C ILE A 110 4.54 6.73 8.44
N TRP A 111 4.59 7.86 9.13
CA TRP A 111 3.40 8.57 9.59
C TRP A 111 3.21 9.87 8.80
N MET A 112 2.08 9.99 8.11
CA MET A 112 1.76 11.22 7.37
C MET A 112 1.13 12.29 8.27
N ASN A 113 0.48 11.87 9.36
CA ASN A 113 -0.12 12.69 10.42
C ASN A 113 -1.22 13.66 9.93
N TYR A 114 -1.98 13.28 8.90
CA TYR A 114 -3.21 14.02 8.61
C TYR A 114 -4.26 13.72 9.69
N ARG A 115 -5.11 14.69 10.00
CA ARG A 115 -6.17 14.50 10.99
C ARG A 115 -7.25 13.59 10.41
N ASP A 116 -7.60 12.54 11.16
CA ASP A 116 -8.67 11.61 10.82
C ASP A 116 -10.00 12.34 10.50
N SER A 117 -10.72 11.87 9.49
CA SER A 117 -11.95 12.42 8.88
C SER A 117 -11.82 13.75 8.13
N GLU A 118 -10.72 14.47 8.31
CA GLU A 118 -10.43 15.76 7.68
C GLU A 118 -9.53 15.63 6.44
N PHE A 119 -8.92 14.46 6.22
CA PHE A 119 -7.98 14.23 5.13
C PHE A 119 -8.65 14.20 3.74
N ARG A 120 -8.06 14.90 2.76
CA ARG A 120 -8.57 14.95 1.38
C ARG A 120 -7.43 14.83 0.38
N VAL A 121 -7.78 14.48 -0.86
CA VAL A 121 -6.84 14.43 -1.99
C VAL A 121 -6.17 15.79 -2.16
N SER A 122 -4.84 15.82 -2.08
CA SER A 122 -4.05 17.03 -2.27
C SER A 122 -2.76 16.72 -3.03
N LEU A 123 -2.24 17.74 -3.74
CA LEU A 123 -0.95 17.64 -4.41
C LEU A 123 0.20 17.44 -3.43
N GLU A 124 0.11 18.03 -2.24
CA GLU A 124 1.12 17.88 -1.18
C GLU A 124 1.20 16.44 -0.68
N ALA A 125 0.06 15.81 -0.39
CA ALA A 125 0.01 14.41 0.04
C ALA A 125 0.55 13.48 -1.05
N ARG A 126 0.18 13.72 -2.31
CA ARG A 126 0.69 12.97 -3.45
C ARG A 126 2.21 13.09 -3.59
N SER A 127 2.74 14.31 -3.52
CA SER A 127 4.18 14.55 -3.62
C SER A 127 4.94 13.84 -2.51
N ARG A 128 4.45 13.90 -1.27
CA ARG A 128 5.05 13.16 -0.14
C ARG A 128 5.02 11.65 -0.36
N LEU A 129 3.92 11.09 -0.84
CA LEU A 129 3.84 9.66 -1.19
C LEU A 129 4.81 9.29 -2.33
N ILE A 130 4.94 10.13 -3.36
CA ILE A 130 5.94 9.93 -4.42
C ILE A 130 7.36 9.89 -3.85
N THR A 131 7.70 10.82 -2.97
CA THR A 131 8.99 10.85 -2.27
C THR A 131 9.21 9.56 -1.47
N ILE A 132 8.20 9.10 -0.73
CA ILE A 132 8.27 7.83 0.03
C ILE A 132 8.50 6.65 -0.92
N VAL A 133 7.75 6.56 -2.02
CA VAL A 133 7.91 5.49 -3.03
C VAL A 133 9.30 5.51 -3.66
N ARG A 134 9.87 6.70 -3.95
CA ARG A 134 11.23 6.82 -4.51
C ARG A 134 12.32 6.45 -3.52
N ARG A 135 12.11 6.68 -2.21
CA ARG A 135 13.02 6.26 -1.13
C ARG A 135 12.93 4.75 -0.87
N PHE A 136 11.71 4.25 -0.68
CA PHE A 136 11.45 2.85 -0.32
C PHE A 136 11.48 1.90 -1.53
N LYS A 137 11.41 2.40 -2.77
CA LYS A 137 11.51 1.60 -4.01
C LYS A 137 10.72 0.26 -3.98
N PRO A 138 9.40 0.28 -3.66
CA PRO A 138 8.61 -0.95 -3.56
C PRO A 138 8.39 -1.63 -4.90
N ASP A 139 8.41 -2.97 -4.92
CA ASP A 139 7.92 -3.73 -6.07
C ASP A 139 6.40 -3.62 -6.19
N ILE A 140 5.71 -3.67 -5.06
CA ILE A 140 4.24 -3.62 -4.97
C ILE A 140 3.82 -2.56 -3.95
N VAL A 141 2.80 -1.78 -4.32
CA VAL A 141 2.04 -0.95 -3.38
C VAL A 141 0.72 -1.65 -3.06
N VAL A 142 0.41 -1.80 -1.78
CA VAL A 142 -0.84 -2.38 -1.28
C VAL A 142 -1.66 -1.28 -0.61
N THR A 143 -2.93 -1.13 -0.96
CA THR A 143 -3.78 -0.03 -0.43
C THR A 143 -5.26 -0.39 -0.53
N VAL A 144 -6.15 0.43 0.03
CA VAL A 144 -7.60 0.31 -0.09
C VAL A 144 -8.08 0.59 -1.52
N ASP A 145 -9.10 -0.13 -2.00
CA ASP A 145 -9.76 0.14 -3.28
C ASP A 145 -10.59 1.43 -3.22
N PRO A 146 -10.18 2.53 -3.89
CA PRO A 146 -10.95 3.79 -3.85
C PRO A 146 -12.26 3.72 -4.64
N TRP A 147 -12.49 2.67 -5.42
CA TRP A 147 -13.70 2.46 -6.22
C TRP A 147 -14.64 1.41 -5.61
N LEU A 148 -14.42 1.03 -4.35
CA LEU A 148 -15.35 0.19 -3.59
C LEU A 148 -16.73 0.86 -3.57
N THR A 149 -17.73 0.13 -4.08
CA THR A 149 -19.11 0.63 -4.11
C THR A 149 -19.64 0.83 -2.69
N TYR A 150 -20.22 2.01 -2.44
CA TYR A 150 -20.73 2.44 -1.13
C TYR A 150 -19.67 2.71 -0.05
N GLU A 151 -18.39 2.77 -0.41
CA GLU A 151 -17.39 3.35 0.50
C GLU A 151 -17.80 4.81 0.80
N ALA A 152 -17.99 5.09 2.07
CA ALA A 152 -18.49 6.36 2.57
C ALA A 152 -17.42 7.14 3.35
N HIS A 153 -16.31 6.50 3.70
CA HIS A 153 -15.22 7.16 4.41
C HIS A 153 -14.32 7.93 3.44
N PRO A 154 -14.28 9.28 3.49
CA PRO A 154 -13.50 10.07 2.55
C PRO A 154 -12.00 9.78 2.64
N ASP A 155 -11.48 9.45 3.82
CA ASP A 155 -10.06 9.11 4.00
C ASP A 155 -9.69 7.81 3.26
N HIS A 156 -10.58 6.82 3.20
CA HIS A 156 -10.36 5.60 2.41
C HIS A 156 -10.25 5.93 0.92
N VAL A 157 -11.23 6.68 0.40
CA VAL A 157 -11.25 7.10 -1.00
C VAL A 157 -10.01 7.92 -1.35
N ALA A 158 -9.67 8.93 -0.53
CA ALA A 158 -8.52 9.77 -0.75
C ALA A 158 -7.20 8.98 -0.72
N THR A 159 -7.05 8.06 0.24
CA THR A 159 -5.87 7.22 0.36
C THR A 159 -5.68 6.30 -0.84
N GLY A 160 -6.73 5.60 -1.27
CA GLY A 160 -6.66 4.72 -2.44
C GLY A 160 -6.31 5.47 -3.73
N ILE A 161 -6.92 6.65 -3.95
CA ILE A 161 -6.62 7.52 -5.10
C ILE A 161 -5.14 7.95 -5.06
N LEU A 162 -4.69 8.52 -3.95
CA LEU A 162 -3.34 9.07 -3.82
C LEU A 162 -2.27 7.98 -3.90
N ALA A 163 -2.51 6.81 -3.32
CA ALA A 163 -1.62 5.66 -3.44
C ALA A 163 -1.51 5.18 -4.90
N ALA A 164 -2.62 5.14 -5.63
CA ALA A 164 -2.63 4.78 -7.05
C ALA A 164 -1.86 5.80 -7.90
N GLU A 165 -2.11 7.09 -7.69
CA GLU A 165 -1.39 8.17 -8.36
C GLU A 165 0.11 8.14 -8.06
N ALA A 166 0.50 8.02 -6.78
CA ALA A 166 1.90 7.98 -6.38
C ALA A 166 2.64 6.78 -7.02
N SER A 167 2.01 5.62 -7.05
CA SER A 167 2.56 4.41 -7.68
C SER A 167 2.78 4.58 -9.19
N MET A 168 1.88 5.27 -9.88
CA MET A 168 1.99 5.56 -11.31
C MET A 168 3.04 6.64 -11.59
N PHE A 169 3.07 7.69 -10.78
CA PHE A 169 3.84 8.91 -11.05
C PHE A 169 5.27 8.88 -10.52
N SER A 170 5.60 8.01 -9.55
CA SER A 170 6.95 7.92 -8.97
C SER A 170 8.05 7.61 -10.00
N GLY A 171 7.69 6.99 -11.13
CA GLY A 171 8.60 6.68 -12.24
C GLY A 171 8.74 7.78 -13.28
N LEU A 172 8.01 8.89 -13.16
CA LEU A 172 8.00 10.00 -14.13
C LEU A 172 8.89 11.15 -13.64
N ILE A 173 9.84 11.58 -14.47
CA ILE A 173 10.90 12.53 -14.08
C ILE A 173 10.39 13.97 -13.89
N HIS A 174 9.33 14.37 -14.59
CA HIS A 174 8.80 15.72 -14.53
C HIS A 174 7.74 15.91 -13.44
N ILE A 175 7.29 14.82 -12.81
CA ILE A 175 6.37 14.89 -11.67
C ILE A 175 7.19 14.86 -10.38
N ASN A 176 6.89 15.77 -9.47
CA ASN A 176 7.63 15.96 -8.22
C ASN A 176 9.16 16.04 -8.46
N SER A 177 9.58 16.87 -9.42
CA SER A 177 10.97 16.96 -9.86
C SER A 177 11.94 17.46 -8.77
N GLN A 178 11.41 18.11 -7.73
CA GLN A 178 12.17 18.54 -6.55
C GLN A 178 12.93 17.36 -5.91
N ASP A 179 12.33 16.17 -5.85
CA ASP A 179 13.00 14.95 -5.37
C ASP A 179 14.31 14.65 -6.13
N LEU A 180 14.36 14.95 -7.44
CA LEU A 180 15.56 14.71 -8.26
C LEU A 180 16.68 15.69 -7.92
N LEU A 181 16.32 16.93 -7.58
CA LEU A 181 17.27 17.94 -7.09
C LEU A 181 17.83 17.53 -5.72
N GLU A 182 17.07 16.76 -4.95
CA GLU A 182 17.48 16.18 -3.66
C GLU A 182 18.18 14.81 -3.79
N GLY A 183 18.49 14.39 -5.02
CA GLY A 183 19.27 13.18 -5.31
C GLY A 183 18.46 11.87 -5.29
N LEU A 184 17.13 11.94 -5.17
CA LEU A 184 16.29 10.76 -5.36
C LEU A 184 16.20 10.41 -6.84
N ILE A 185 16.08 9.13 -7.14
CA ILE A 185 15.88 8.64 -8.51
C ILE A 185 14.43 8.20 -8.71
N PRO A 186 13.87 8.33 -9.92
CA PRO A 186 12.56 7.79 -10.23
C PRO A 186 12.51 6.29 -9.95
N HIS A 187 11.39 5.83 -9.43
CA HIS A 187 11.15 4.41 -9.16
C HIS A 187 9.84 3.98 -9.79
N ARG A 188 9.86 2.90 -10.57
CA ARG A 188 8.65 2.32 -11.17
C ARG A 188 8.14 1.19 -10.28
N VAL A 189 7.00 1.41 -9.63
CA VAL A 189 6.24 0.35 -8.97
C VAL A 189 5.76 -0.63 -10.03
N LYS A 190 5.88 -1.94 -9.77
CA LYS A 190 5.52 -2.98 -10.75
C LYS A 190 4.03 -3.29 -10.72
N PHE A 191 3.46 -3.35 -9.51
CA PHE A 191 2.05 -3.69 -9.29
C PHE A 191 1.44 -2.84 -8.18
N ILE A 192 0.13 -2.64 -8.28
CA ILE A 192 -0.70 -2.12 -7.21
C ILE A 192 -1.69 -3.22 -6.87
N ALA A 193 -1.87 -3.49 -5.58
CA ALA A 193 -2.87 -4.44 -5.10
C ALA A 193 -3.86 -3.70 -4.19
N PHE A 194 -5.14 -3.79 -4.54
CA PHE A 194 -6.21 -3.18 -3.77
C PHE A 194 -6.86 -4.21 -2.84
N TYR A 195 -6.83 -3.96 -1.52
CA TYR A 195 -7.67 -4.69 -0.57
C TYR A 195 -9.03 -4.01 -0.42
N TRP A 196 -9.99 -4.71 0.21
CA TRP A 196 -11.40 -4.30 0.25
C TRP A 196 -11.98 -3.97 -1.14
N SER A 197 -11.56 -4.74 -2.15
CA SER A 197 -12.11 -4.62 -3.50
C SER A 197 -13.34 -5.50 -3.69
N ARG A 198 -14.34 -4.98 -4.41
CA ARG A 198 -15.50 -5.75 -4.88
C ARG A 198 -15.20 -6.58 -6.14
N LYS A 199 -14.04 -6.37 -6.78
CA LYS A 199 -13.60 -7.10 -7.98
C LYS A 199 -12.21 -7.73 -7.78
N PRO A 200 -12.02 -8.57 -6.76
CA PRO A 200 -10.73 -9.24 -6.54
C PRO A 200 -10.41 -10.19 -7.69
N ASN A 201 -9.15 -10.17 -8.12
CA ASN A 201 -8.63 -11.03 -9.18
C ASN A 201 -7.40 -11.86 -8.75
N THR A 202 -6.96 -11.69 -7.51
CA THR A 202 -5.81 -12.40 -6.91
C THR A 202 -6.18 -12.76 -5.48
N TYR A 203 -5.83 -13.98 -5.05
CA TYR A 203 -6.11 -14.49 -3.71
C TYR A 203 -4.85 -15.11 -3.14
N ILE A 204 -4.55 -14.81 -1.88
CA ILE A 204 -3.42 -15.38 -1.15
C ILE A 204 -4.00 -16.20 0.00
N ASP A 205 -3.69 -17.48 0.06
CA ASP A 205 -4.11 -18.32 1.18
C ASP A 205 -3.29 -17.97 2.43
N VAL A 206 -3.99 -17.40 3.41
CA VAL A 206 -3.41 -16.95 4.68
C VAL A 206 -3.83 -17.83 5.86
N SER A 207 -4.40 -19.02 5.62
CA SER A 207 -4.95 -19.90 6.66
C SER A 207 -3.95 -20.18 7.79
N ARG A 208 -2.68 -20.38 7.44
CA ARG A 208 -1.58 -20.61 8.41
C ARG A 208 -1.20 -19.39 9.25
N TYR A 209 -1.61 -18.19 8.82
CA TYR A 209 -1.23 -16.92 9.44
C TYR A 209 -2.40 -16.22 10.14
N LEU A 210 -3.58 -16.84 10.17
CA LEU A 210 -4.77 -16.26 10.80
C LEU A 210 -4.52 -15.92 12.28
N ASN A 211 -3.84 -16.79 13.02
CA ASN A 211 -3.49 -16.52 14.41
C ASN A 211 -2.59 -15.28 14.56
N THR A 212 -1.61 -15.11 13.68
CA THR A 212 -0.72 -13.92 13.69
C THR A 212 -1.51 -12.67 13.32
N LYS A 213 -2.37 -12.75 12.30
CA LYS A 213 -3.28 -11.67 11.90
C LYS A 213 -4.17 -11.25 13.06
N PHE A 214 -4.85 -12.19 13.72
CA PHE A 214 -5.75 -11.88 14.83
C PHE A 214 -5.01 -11.30 16.04
N LYS A 215 -3.79 -11.77 16.33
CA LYS A 215 -2.94 -11.17 17.37
C LYS A 215 -2.59 -9.71 17.05
N ALA A 216 -2.29 -9.41 15.80
CA ALA A 216 -2.00 -8.04 15.37
C ALA A 216 -3.24 -7.15 15.46
N ILE A 217 -4.40 -7.63 14.99
CA ILE A 217 -5.68 -6.91 15.13
C ILE A 217 -6.00 -6.65 16.60
N SER A 218 -5.78 -7.63 17.48
CA SER A 218 -6.04 -7.50 18.92
C SER A 218 -5.10 -6.52 19.63
N ALA A 219 -4.04 -6.04 18.98
CA ALA A 219 -3.19 -4.99 19.52
C ALA A 219 -3.86 -3.61 19.48
N HIS A 220 -4.82 -3.42 18.57
CA HIS A 220 -5.63 -2.19 18.45
C HIS A 220 -6.81 -2.22 19.42
N ARG A 221 -6.53 -2.00 20.70
CA ARG A 221 -7.50 -2.14 21.80
C ARG A 221 -8.48 -0.99 21.89
N SER A 222 -8.13 0.17 21.34
CA SER A 222 -9.00 1.34 21.33
C SER A 222 -10.03 1.33 20.19
N GLN A 223 -9.92 0.40 19.23
CA GLN A 223 -10.91 0.15 18.19
C GLN A 223 -12.13 -0.59 18.74
#